data_AF-A0A519RFH7-F1
#
_entry.id   AF-A0A519RFH7-F1
#
_cell.length_a   1.000
_cell.length_b   1.000
_cell.length_c   1.000
_cell.angle_alpha   90.00
_cell.angle_beta   90.00
_cell.angle_gamma   90.00
#
_symmetry.space_group_name_H-M   'P 1'
#
loop_
_entity.id
_entity.type
_entity.pdbx_description
1 polymer ?
#
loop_
_entity_poly.entity_id
_entity_poly.type
_entity_poly.pdbx_seq_one_letter_code
_entity_poly.pdbx_strand_id
1 'polypeptide(L)'
;MSNREDIAAYCEAHSQKKPASGQFTVYRLEDFAGAVSFPHLRRDFYKIKLLSNVQGILSYADRRVAVSGSTLLFANPLIPHSWEQLAGSPTGYACLFTEEFVTQQL
;
A
#
# COMPACT_ATOMS: atom_id res chain seq x y z
N MET A 1 -13.18 1.05 -19.71
CA MET A 1 -13.63 1.07 -18.30
C MET A 1 -12.40 1.33 -17.45
N SER A 2 -12.36 2.45 -16.72
CA SER A 2 -11.15 2.88 -16.01
C SER A 2 -10.94 2.01 -14.77
N ASN A 3 -9.87 1.21 -14.74
CA ASN A 3 -9.49 0.35 -13.62
C ASN A 3 -8.76 1.17 -12.53
N ARG A 4 -9.42 2.23 -12.05
CA ARG A 4 -8.87 3.22 -11.11
C ARG A 4 -9.63 3.15 -9.79
N GLU A 5 -8.91 2.95 -8.69
CA GLU A 5 -9.45 3.04 -7.33
C GLU A 5 -8.90 4.32 -6.70
N ASP A 6 -9.79 5.22 -6.30
CA ASP A 6 -9.40 6.43 -5.57
C ASP A 6 -9.22 6.17 -4.06
N ILE A 7 -8.60 7.12 -3.36
CA ILE A 7 -8.32 6.99 -1.92
C ILE A 7 -9.59 6.85 -1.07
N ALA A 8 -10.71 7.43 -1.49
CA ALA A 8 -11.95 7.35 -0.74
C ALA A 8 -12.53 5.94 -0.84
N ALA A 9 -12.63 5.40 -2.06
CA ALA A 9 -13.07 4.03 -2.33
C ALA A 9 -12.17 3.01 -1.62
N TYR A 10 -10.85 3.20 -1.66
CA TYR A 10 -9.91 2.34 -0.94
C TYR A 10 -10.15 2.38 0.57
N CYS A 11 -10.30 3.58 1.14
CA CYS A 11 -10.54 3.74 2.57
C CYS A 11 -11.86 3.08 3.00
N GLU A 12 -12.92 3.22 2.21
CA GLU A 12 -14.21 2.57 2.47
C GLU A 12 -14.09 1.04 2.39
N ALA A 13 -13.56 0.50 1.29
CA ALA A 13 -13.43 -0.94 1.06
C ALA A 13 -12.57 -1.65 2.12
N HIS A 14 -11.58 -0.95 2.68
CA HIS A 14 -10.65 -1.50 3.67
C HIS A 14 -10.89 -0.98 5.09
N SER A 15 -11.99 -0.26 5.34
CA SER A 15 -12.31 0.33 6.65
C SER A 15 -11.16 1.18 7.22
N GLN A 16 -10.46 1.92 6.36
CA GLN A 16 -9.35 2.80 6.72
C GLN A 16 -9.83 4.24 6.84
N LYS A 17 -9.20 5.01 7.74
CA LYS A 17 -9.43 6.45 7.83
C LYS A 17 -8.79 7.16 6.65
N LYS A 18 -9.59 7.89 5.88
CA LYS A 18 -9.08 8.80 4.84
C LYS A 18 -8.23 9.91 5.49
N PRO A 19 -7.01 10.18 4.98
CA PRO A 19 -6.22 11.31 5.46
C PRO A 19 -6.92 12.63 5.15
N ALA A 20 -6.76 13.61 6.06
CA ALA A 20 -7.14 14.98 5.77
C ALA A 20 -6.22 15.57 4.67
N SER A 21 -6.65 16.65 4.02
CA SER A 21 -5.84 17.33 3.00
C SER A 21 -4.48 17.74 3.57
N GLY A 22 -3.39 17.42 2.86
CA GLY A 22 -2.02 17.70 3.31
C GLY A 22 -1.53 16.85 4.49
N GLN A 23 -2.26 15.80 4.89
CA GLN A 23 -1.87 14.91 5.98
C GLN A 23 -1.72 13.46 5.50
N PHE A 24 -1.29 12.60 6.41
CA PHE A 24 -1.21 11.15 6.22
C PHE A 24 -1.96 10.40 7.31
N THR A 25 -2.42 9.19 7.00
CA THR A 25 -2.99 8.25 7.97
C THR A 25 -2.03 7.08 8.14
N VAL A 26 -1.84 6.61 9.37
CA VAL A 26 -1.10 5.38 9.68
C VAL A 26 -2.04 4.36 10.31
N TYR A 27 -1.88 3.10 9.95
CA TYR A 27 -2.56 1.96 10.57
C TYR A 27 -1.66 0.74 10.64
N ARG A 28 -1.94 -0.15 11.59
CA ARG A 28 -1.21 -1.40 11.78
C ARG A 28 -1.73 -2.45 10.80
N LEU A 29 -0.85 -3.33 10.33
CA LEU A 29 -1.23 -4.36 9.36
C LEU A 29 -1.95 -5.53 10.05
N GLU A 30 -1.53 -5.87 11.26
CA GLU A 30 -2.07 -6.97 12.06
C GLU A 30 -3.48 -6.71 12.61
N ASP A 31 -3.93 -5.46 12.64
CA ASP A 31 -5.28 -5.11 13.07
C ASP A 31 -6.34 -5.50 12.01
N PHE A 32 -5.92 -5.97 10.83
CA PHE A 32 -6.80 -6.35 9.72
C PHE A 32 -6.56 -7.80 9.29
N ALA A 33 -7.54 -8.66 9.54
CA ALA A 33 -7.53 -10.06 9.16
C ALA A 33 -7.88 -10.22 7.67
N GLY A 34 -6.88 -10.21 6.79
CA GLY A 34 -7.11 -10.49 5.37
C GLY A 34 -5.81 -10.62 4.60
N ALA A 35 -5.76 -11.57 3.67
CA ALA A 35 -4.69 -11.67 2.70
C ALA A 35 -4.53 -10.29 2.04
N VAL A 36 -3.31 -9.76 2.08
CA VAL A 36 -2.97 -8.46 1.52
C VAL A 36 -2.93 -8.61 -0.01
N SER A 37 -4.09 -8.78 -0.65
CA SER A 37 -4.18 -8.80 -2.10
C SER A 37 -4.34 -7.36 -2.58
N PHE A 38 -3.32 -6.85 -3.27
CA PHE A 38 -3.42 -5.60 -3.99
C PHE A 38 -3.54 -5.91 -5.48
N PRO A 39 -4.76 -5.85 -6.05
CA PRO A 39 -4.92 -5.98 -7.48
C PRO A 39 -4.16 -4.87 -8.20
N HIS A 40 -3.74 -5.14 -9.45
CA HIS A 40 -3.05 -4.19 -10.33
C HIS A 40 -3.97 -3.03 -10.72
N LEU A 41 -4.22 -2.11 -9.79
CA LEU A 41 -5.05 -0.93 -9.96
C LEU A 41 -4.18 0.33 -9.96
N ARG A 42 -4.51 1.27 -10.85
CA ARG A 42 -3.99 2.63 -10.73
C ARG A 42 -4.71 3.31 -9.58
N ARG A 43 -3.95 3.94 -8.69
CA ARG A 43 -4.45 4.67 -7.52
C ARG A 43 -4.24 6.16 -7.73
N ASP A 44 -4.86 6.99 -6.91
CA ASP A 44 -4.59 8.44 -6.85
C ASP A 44 -3.88 8.86 -5.55
N PHE A 45 -3.37 7.87 -4.82
CA PHE A 45 -2.71 8.05 -3.54
C PHE A 45 -1.45 7.21 -3.45
N TYR A 46 -0.60 7.57 -2.50
CA TYR A 46 0.66 6.93 -2.20
C TYR A 46 0.53 6.06 -0.95
N LYS A 47 1.38 5.03 -0.89
CA LYS A 47 1.47 4.18 0.29
C LYS A 47 2.91 3.81 0.61
N ILE A 48 3.27 3.91 1.89
CA ILE A 48 4.52 3.32 2.41
C ILE A 48 4.12 2.19 3.36
N LYS A 49 4.73 1.02 3.24
CA LYS A 49 4.50 -0.10 4.15
C LYS A 49 5.79 -0.54 4.81
N LEU A 50 5.80 -0.58 6.13
CA LEU A 50 6.78 -1.32 6.90
C LEU A 50 6.20 -2.72 7.16
N LEU A 51 6.79 -3.72 6.53
CA LEU A 51 6.42 -5.13 6.65
C LEU A 51 7.43 -5.84 7.53
N SER A 52 6.94 -6.68 8.44
CA SER A 52 7.73 -7.60 9.25
C SER A 52 7.15 -9.00 9.17
N ASN A 53 8.02 -10.01 9.22
CA ASN A 53 7.67 -11.44 9.17
C ASN A 53 6.91 -11.84 7.89
N VAL A 54 7.31 -11.26 6.75
CA VAL A 54 6.69 -11.55 5.45
C VAL A 54 7.61 -12.39 4.57
N GLN A 55 7.00 -13.23 3.74
CA GLN A 55 7.65 -13.83 2.58
C GLN A 55 6.70 -13.73 1.39
N GLY A 56 7.16 -13.15 0.28
CA GLY A 56 6.29 -12.90 -0.86
C GLY A 56 7.02 -12.41 -2.09
N ILE A 57 6.24 -12.11 -3.13
CA ILE A 57 6.73 -11.57 -4.40
C ILE A 57 6.05 -10.22 -4.64
N LEU A 58 6.88 -9.18 -4.74
CA LEU A 58 6.46 -7.89 -5.25
C LEU A 58 6.64 -7.89 -6.77
N SER A 59 5.56 -7.69 -7.51
CA SER A 59 5.61 -7.52 -8.97
C SER A 59 5.31 -6.08 -9.33
N TYR A 60 6.17 -5.44 -10.13
CA TYR A 60 5.97 -4.07 -10.62
C TYR A 60 6.64 -3.90 -11.97
N ALA A 61 5.99 -3.18 -12.89
CA ALA A 61 6.42 -3.09 -14.29
C ALA A 61 6.74 -4.49 -14.87
N ASP A 62 7.97 -4.71 -15.32
CA ASP A 62 8.52 -5.95 -15.87
C ASP A 62 9.34 -6.75 -14.84
N ARG A 63 9.30 -6.37 -13.55
CA ARG A 63 10.13 -6.94 -12.49
C ARG A 63 9.32 -7.75 -11.49
N ARG A 64 9.94 -8.82 -11.00
CA ARG A 64 9.48 -9.60 -9.83
C ARG A 64 10.60 -9.65 -8.81
N VAL A 65 10.31 -9.24 -7.60
CA VAL A 65 11.28 -9.18 -6.50
C VAL A 65 10.79 -10.08 -5.38
N ALA A 66 11.60 -11.08 -5.04
CA ALA A 66 11.38 -11.90 -3.85
C ALA A 66 11.69 -11.07 -2.60
N VAL A 67 10.76 -11.05 -1.66
CA VAL A 67 10.84 -10.30 -0.41
C VAL A 67 10.76 -11.28 0.75
N SER A 68 11.65 -11.15 1.74
CA SER A 68 11.68 -11.99 2.93
C SER A 68 12.15 -11.19 4.15
N GLY A 69 11.47 -11.39 5.28
CA GLY A 69 11.82 -10.75 6.56
C GLY A 69 11.21 -9.36 6.74
N SER A 70 12.01 -8.40 7.19
CA SER A 70 11.58 -7.01 7.38
C SER A 70 11.87 -6.19 6.12
N THR A 71 10.88 -5.43 5.65
CA THR A 71 10.96 -4.72 4.37
C THR A 71 10.19 -3.42 4.41
N LEU A 72 10.79 -2.35 3.87
CA LEU A 72 10.13 -1.08 3.62
C LEU A 72 9.73 -0.99 2.14
N LEU A 73 8.43 -0.95 1.86
CA LEU A 73 7.86 -0.90 0.52
C LEU A 73 7.31 0.50 0.23
N PHE A 74 7.67 1.05 -0.92
CA PHE A 74 7.11 2.29 -1.46
C PHE A 74 6.19 1.95 -2.65
N ALA A 75 4.91 2.26 -2.51
CA ALA A 75 3.89 2.05 -3.52
C ALA A 75 3.46 3.41 -4.11
N ASN A 76 3.75 3.59 -5.40
CA ASN A 76 3.49 4.80 -6.14
C ASN A 76 2.27 4.60 -7.09
N PRO A 77 1.31 5.54 -7.15
CA PRO A 77 0.13 5.47 -8.03
C PRO A 77 0.46 5.39 -9.53
N LEU A 78 1.64 5.86 -9.94
CA LEU A 78 2.08 5.88 -11.34
C LEU A 78 2.58 4.51 -11.83
N ILE A 79 3.01 3.63 -10.92
CA ILE A 79 3.58 2.32 -11.23
C ILE A 79 2.64 1.22 -10.71
N PRO A 80 1.93 0.53 -11.61
CA PRO A 80 1.14 -0.64 -11.24
C PRO A 80 2.02 -1.68 -10.55
N HIS A 81 1.57 -2.15 -9.40
CA HIS A 81 2.26 -3.16 -8.60
C HIS A 81 1.26 -4.14 -8.00
N SER A 82 1.73 -5.33 -7.66
CA SER A 82 0.98 -6.32 -6.88
C SER A 82 1.87 -7.00 -5.86
N TRP A 83 1.24 -7.50 -4.80
CA TRP A 83 1.89 -8.27 -3.77
C TRP A 83 1.27 -9.66 -3.71
N GLU A 84 2.11 -10.68 -3.86
CA GLU A 84 1.75 -12.08 -3.68
C GLU A 84 2.39 -12.56 -2.37
N GLN A 85 1.56 -12.84 -1.36
CA GLN A 85 2.04 -13.41 -0.10
C GLN A 85 2.25 -14.91 -0.28
N LEU A 86 3.48 -15.38 -0.03
CA LEU A 86 3.83 -16.80 -0.09
C LEU A 86 3.79 -17.45 1.30
N ALA A 87 4.27 -16.75 2.32
CA ALA A 87 4.24 -17.23 3.71
C ALA A 87 4.35 -16.07 4.71
N GLY A 88 4.23 -16.41 6.00
CA GLY A 88 4.31 -15.47 7.12
C GLY A 88 2.99 -14.80 7.46
N SER A 89 2.98 -14.01 8.53
CA SER A 89 1.85 -13.18 8.94
C SER A 89 2.32 -11.72 8.99
N PRO A 90 1.96 -10.89 8.01
CA PRO A 90 2.45 -9.52 7.91
C PRO A 90 2.06 -8.72 9.15
N THR A 91 3.08 -8.24 9.85
CA THR A 91 2.95 -7.25 10.92
C THR A 91 3.62 -5.95 10.49
N GLY A 92 3.28 -4.85 11.15
CA GLY A 92 3.91 -3.56 10.94
C GLY A 92 2.90 -2.47 10.60
N TYR A 93 3.27 -1.56 9.72
CA TYR A 93 2.50 -0.33 9.49
C TYR A 93 2.32 -0.02 8.01
N ALA A 94 1.18 0.59 7.69
CA ALA A 94 0.98 1.27 6.43
C ALA A 94 0.70 2.75 6.67
N CYS A 95 1.35 3.60 5.88
CA CYS A 95 1.12 5.03 5.80
C CYS A 95 0.45 5.34 4.46
N LEU A 96 -0.65 6.10 4.49
CA LEU A 96 -1.46 6.49 3.34
C LEU A 96 -1.50 8.02 3.23
N PHE A 97 -1.22 8.56 2.05
CA PHE A 97 -1.21 10.00 1.81
C PHE A 97 -1.44 10.32 0.33
N THR A 98 -1.73 11.59 0.03
CA THR A 98 -1.90 12.11 -1.33
C THR A 98 -0.75 13.03 -1.71
N GLU A 99 -0.71 13.49 -2.96
CA GLU A 99 0.33 14.40 -3.47
C GLU A 99 0.49 15.66 -2.61
N GLU A 100 -0.62 16.19 -2.08
CA GLU A 100 -0.65 17.40 -1.25
C GLU A 100 0.20 17.28 0.02
N PHE A 101 0.39 16.08 0.57
CA PHE A 101 1.27 15.87 1.72
C PHE A 101 2.75 16.12 1.37
N VAL A 102 3.16 15.75 0.15
CA VAL A 102 4.55 15.88 -0.29
C VAL A 102 4.85 17.29 -0.78
N THR A 103 3.90 17.92 -1.46
CA THR A 103 4.09 19.25 -2.07
C THR A 103 4.04 20.41 -1.08
N GLN A 104 3.53 20.22 0.16
CA GLN A 104 3.53 21.28 1.18
C GLN A 104 4.93 21.63 1.73
N GLN A 105 5.98 20.87 1.40
CA GLN A 105 7.34 21.06 1.93
C GLN A 105 8.41 21.29 0.84
N LEU A 106 8.00 21.54 -0.41
CA LEU A 106 8.86 21.91 -1.53
C LEU A 106 8.53 23.33 -2.01
#